data_AF-A0A7W1AHY6-F1
#
_entry.id   AF-A0A7W1AHY6-F1
#
_cell.length_a   1.000
_cell.length_b   1.000
_cell.length_c   1.000
_cell.angle_alpha   90.00
_cell.angle_beta   90.00
_cell.angle_gamma   90.00
#
_symmetry.space_group_name_H-M   'P 1'
#
loop_
_entity.id
_entity.type
_entity.pdbx_description
1 polymer ?
#
loop_
_entity_poly.entity_id
_entity_poly.type
_entity_poly.pdbx_seq_one_letter_code
_entity_poly.pdbx_strand_id
1 'polypeptide(L)'
;MRLLLVVCSALALLACGSKGAPPGSPKGDPVTTLPIAPPVATPGERMAYKLTLKGVDLGTFSLVVGELVDLDGTQTVVVQAQAKSGGFASLVANIDDRFTSWVDVKTGRPRRFEVFEHADRKGKDKDHVVVDFAARSTEGIPVQYGLNDEPMKTLVQPVTQKDVWDYNAFLLAIRGWEGTQGSTTTLEVFRSRYVWRITITLG
;
A
#
# COMPACT_ATOMS: atom_id res chain seq x y z
N MET A 1 -43.03 -29.48 -15.06
CA MET A 1 -42.55 -28.49 -16.05
C MET A 1 -41.04 -28.63 -16.11
N ARG A 2 -40.38 -29.37 -17.04
CA ARG A 2 -40.33 -29.24 -18.51
C ARG A 2 -40.35 -27.76 -18.92
N LEU A 3 -39.45 -27.20 -19.72
CA LEU A 3 -38.20 -27.58 -20.39
C LEU A 3 -37.81 -26.25 -21.07
N LEU A 4 -36.55 -25.81 -21.08
CA LEU A 4 -36.01 -25.14 -22.27
C LEU A 4 -34.48 -25.20 -22.26
N LEU A 5 -33.99 -26.18 -23.01
CA LEU A 5 -32.70 -26.16 -23.69
C LEU A 5 -32.64 -24.94 -24.62
N VAL A 6 -31.49 -24.28 -24.69
CA VAL A 6 -31.02 -23.63 -25.93
C VAL A 6 -29.59 -24.13 -26.16
N VAL A 7 -29.42 -24.84 -27.27
CA VAL A 7 -28.16 -25.41 -27.76
C VAL A 7 -27.90 -24.85 -29.16
N CYS A 8 -26.62 -24.56 -29.41
CA CYS A 8 -25.92 -24.42 -30.68
C CYS A 8 -26.22 -23.22 -31.60
N SER A 9 -25.15 -22.49 -31.93
CA SER A 9 -24.49 -22.70 -33.22
C SER A 9 -23.04 -22.25 -33.19
N ALA A 10 -22.15 -23.17 -33.53
CA ALA A 10 -20.75 -22.93 -33.84
C ALA A 10 -20.62 -22.28 -35.21
N LEU A 11 -19.74 -21.29 -35.34
CA LEU A 11 -19.05 -21.00 -36.59
C LEU A 11 -17.56 -21.18 -36.37
N ALA A 12 -17.02 -22.24 -36.95
CA ALA A 12 -15.61 -22.44 -37.16
C ALA A 12 -15.24 -21.91 -38.55
N LEU A 13 -14.31 -20.95 -38.62
CA LEU A 13 -13.50 -20.71 -39.82
C LEU A 13 -12.05 -20.38 -39.40
N LEU A 14 -11.20 -21.38 -39.62
CA LEU A 14 -9.85 -21.29 -40.20
C LEU A 14 -8.99 -20.06 -39.82
N ALA A 15 -8.05 -20.26 -38.91
CA ALA A 15 -6.79 -19.52 -38.88
C ALA A 15 -5.63 -20.49 -38.62
N CYS A 16 -4.54 -20.25 -39.36
CA CYS A 16 -3.44 -21.15 -39.65
C CYS A 16 -2.76 -21.79 -38.43
N GLY A 17 -2.30 -23.03 -38.66
CA GLY A 17 -1.39 -23.73 -37.78
C GLY A 17 -0.06 -22.99 -37.62
N SER A 18 0.18 -22.51 -36.41
CA SER A 18 1.48 -22.61 -35.77
C SER A 18 1.26 -23.42 -34.50
N LYS A 19 1.91 -24.59 -34.38
CA LYS A 19 2.11 -25.23 -33.08
C LYS A 19 3.10 -24.37 -32.28
N GLY A 20 2.65 -23.20 -31.85
CA GLY A 20 3.33 -22.45 -30.81
C GLY A 20 3.14 -23.24 -29.53
N ALA A 21 4.23 -23.63 -28.89
CA ALA A 21 4.16 -24.09 -27.51
C ALA A 21 3.38 -23.03 -26.70
N PRO A 22 2.52 -23.43 -25.75
CA PRO A 22 1.94 -22.46 -24.84
C PRO A 22 3.09 -21.63 -24.24
N PRO A 23 2.97 -20.29 -24.14
CA PRO A 23 4.00 -19.48 -23.54
C PRO A 23 4.33 -20.10 -22.19
N GLY A 24 5.56 -20.60 -22.06
CA GLY A 24 6.00 -21.24 -20.84
C GLY A 24 5.79 -20.24 -19.72
N SER A 25 4.99 -20.59 -18.72
CA SER A 25 4.90 -19.80 -17.50
C SER A 25 6.32 -19.54 -17.03
N PRO A 26 6.71 -18.28 -16.80
CA PRO A 26 8.05 -17.98 -16.31
C PRO A 26 8.29 -18.82 -15.05
N LYS A 27 9.20 -19.79 -15.14
CA LYS A 27 9.77 -20.48 -13.99
C LYS A 27 10.79 -19.54 -13.34
N GLY A 28 10.30 -18.40 -12.85
CA GLY A 28 11.05 -17.61 -11.89
C GLY A 28 10.91 -18.28 -10.54
N ASP A 29 12.02 -18.38 -9.80
CA ASP A 29 11.93 -18.72 -8.38
C ASP A 29 10.97 -17.74 -7.69
N PRO A 30 10.16 -18.19 -6.71
CA PRO A 30 9.25 -17.30 -6.01
C PRO A 30 10.05 -16.16 -5.38
N VAL A 31 9.83 -14.94 -5.86
CA VAL A 31 10.43 -13.73 -5.30
C VAL A 31 9.77 -13.48 -3.95
N THR A 32 10.50 -13.77 -2.87
CA THR A 32 10.00 -13.70 -1.49
C THR A 32 10.17 -12.32 -0.84
N THR A 33 10.75 -11.35 -1.55
CA THR A 33 10.99 -9.99 -1.05
C THR A 33 10.54 -8.93 -2.06
N LEU A 34 10.06 -7.79 -1.57
CA LEU A 34 9.73 -6.67 -2.45
C LEU A 34 11.02 -6.05 -3.04
N PRO A 35 10.99 -5.61 -4.31
CA PRO A 35 12.18 -5.13 -4.99
C PRO A 35 12.78 -3.90 -4.31
N ILE A 36 14.11 -3.76 -4.39
CA ILE A 36 14.82 -2.50 -4.18
C ILE A 36 14.98 -1.89 -5.56
N ALA A 37 14.05 -1.01 -5.92
CA ALA A 37 13.98 -0.39 -7.23
C ALA A 37 13.25 0.95 -7.12
N PRO A 38 13.41 1.85 -8.10
CA PRO A 38 12.55 3.01 -8.22
C PRO A 38 11.07 2.63 -8.06
N PRO A 39 10.27 3.42 -7.32
CA PRO A 39 8.87 3.11 -7.12
C PRO A 39 8.14 3.10 -8.47
N VAL A 40 7.23 2.13 -8.65
CA VAL A 40 6.33 2.10 -9.81
C VAL A 40 5.25 3.17 -9.60
N ALA A 41 5.62 4.41 -9.88
CA ALA A 41 4.81 5.60 -9.68
C ALA A 41 5.26 6.71 -10.65
N THR A 42 4.30 7.45 -11.20
CA THR A 42 4.59 8.64 -12.04
C THR A 42 4.08 9.91 -11.36
N PRO A 43 4.84 11.01 -11.28
CA PRO A 43 4.31 12.28 -10.78
C PRO A 43 2.99 12.66 -11.48
N GLY A 44 2.01 13.10 -10.69
CA GLY A 44 0.64 13.38 -11.14
C GLY A 44 -0.29 12.15 -11.19
N GLU A 45 0.23 10.94 -11.04
CA GLU A 45 -0.56 9.71 -11.00
C GLU A 45 -1.54 9.72 -9.82
N ARG A 46 -2.74 9.19 -10.06
CA ARG A 46 -3.79 9.02 -9.05
C ARG A 46 -4.29 7.59 -9.04
N MET A 47 -4.45 7.04 -7.85
CA MET A 47 -4.97 5.70 -7.63
C MET A 47 -6.08 5.74 -6.59
N ALA A 48 -7.04 4.83 -6.70
CA ALA A 48 -8.07 4.64 -5.68
C ALA A 48 -8.31 3.15 -5.49
N TYR A 49 -8.30 2.72 -4.23
CA TYR A 49 -8.57 1.37 -3.81
C TYR A 49 -9.89 1.35 -3.05
N LYS A 50 -10.78 0.42 -3.41
CA LYS A 50 -12.01 0.16 -2.67
C LYS A 50 -11.73 -0.86 -1.58
N LEU A 51 -12.08 -0.54 -0.33
CA LEU A 51 -11.97 -1.47 0.78
C LEU A 51 -13.32 -2.17 0.99
N THR A 52 -13.33 -3.50 0.87
CA THR A 52 -14.52 -4.31 1.16
C THR A 52 -14.21 -5.40 2.15
N LEU A 53 -15.13 -5.67 3.08
CA LEU A 53 -15.06 -6.80 4.00
C LEU A 53 -16.32 -7.64 3.86
N LYS A 54 -16.16 -8.91 3.43
CA LYS A 54 -17.28 -9.83 3.19
C LYS A 54 -18.38 -9.22 2.29
N GLY A 55 -17.97 -8.49 1.25
CA GLY A 55 -18.87 -7.81 0.31
C GLY A 55 -19.44 -6.47 0.81
N VAL A 56 -19.18 -6.08 2.06
CA VAL A 56 -19.59 -4.79 2.61
C VAL A 56 -18.55 -3.73 2.26
N ASP A 57 -19.00 -2.63 1.67
CA ASP A 57 -18.17 -1.46 1.39
C ASP A 57 -17.79 -0.76 2.71
N LEU A 58 -16.49 -0.68 2.97
CA LEU A 58 -15.96 0.00 4.16
C LEU A 58 -15.50 1.41 3.83
N GLY A 59 -15.14 1.70 2.58
CA GLY A 59 -14.60 2.98 2.18
C GLY A 59 -13.60 2.92 1.03
N THR A 60 -12.88 4.02 0.87
CA THR A 60 -11.91 4.22 -0.19
C THR A 60 -10.57 4.66 0.38
N PHE A 61 -9.49 4.14 -0.20
CA PHE A 61 -8.14 4.60 0.03
C PHE A 61 -7.61 5.20 -1.28
N SER A 62 -7.43 6.51 -1.34
CA SER A 62 -6.97 7.22 -2.54
C SER A 62 -5.54 7.66 -2.38
N LEU A 63 -4.73 7.57 -3.43
CA LEU A 63 -3.34 8.02 -3.46
C LEU A 63 -3.16 9.01 -4.61
N VAL A 64 -2.29 10.00 -4.37
CA VAL A 64 -1.78 10.94 -5.37
C VAL A 64 -0.28 10.94 -5.26
N VAL A 65 0.38 10.71 -6.39
CA VAL A 65 1.83 10.83 -6.53
C VAL A 65 2.13 12.28 -6.90
N GLY A 66 2.77 12.99 -5.99
CA GLY A 66 3.17 14.38 -6.16
C GLY A 66 4.48 14.54 -6.91
N GLU A 67 5.06 15.72 -6.76
CA GLU A 67 6.33 16.09 -7.36
C GLU A 67 7.53 15.45 -6.63
N LEU A 68 8.68 15.52 -7.29
CA LEU A 68 9.96 15.18 -6.68
C LEU A 68 10.43 16.31 -5.75
N VAL A 69 10.87 15.95 -4.55
CA VAL A 69 11.43 16.88 -3.57
C VAL A 69 12.74 16.35 -3.01
N ASP A 70 13.66 17.26 -2.68
CA ASP A 70 14.81 16.90 -1.87
C ASP A 70 14.38 16.81 -0.40
N LEU A 71 14.62 15.67 0.22
CA LEU A 71 14.45 15.46 1.65
C LEU A 71 15.81 15.01 2.21
N ASP A 72 16.46 15.91 2.93
CA ASP A 72 17.76 15.69 3.57
C ASP A 72 18.83 15.16 2.59
N GLY A 73 18.92 15.78 1.41
CA GLY A 73 19.86 15.39 0.35
C GLY A 73 19.49 14.11 -0.41
N THR A 74 18.31 13.55 -0.16
CA THR A 74 17.76 12.41 -0.91
C THR A 74 16.59 12.88 -1.76
N GLN A 75 16.67 12.66 -3.08
CA GLN A 75 15.53 12.89 -3.96
C GLN A 75 14.42 11.89 -3.64
N THR A 76 13.24 12.39 -3.32
CA THR A 76 12.07 11.60 -2.97
C THR A 76 10.88 11.99 -3.83
N VAL A 77 9.97 11.05 -4.07
CA VAL A 77 8.62 11.37 -4.55
C VAL A 77 7.68 11.47 -3.37
N VAL A 78 6.86 12.52 -3.34
CA VAL A 78 5.84 12.70 -2.29
C VAL A 78 4.60 11.90 -2.67
N VAL A 79 4.13 11.02 -1.79
CA VAL A 79 2.92 10.23 -1.99
C VAL A 79 1.93 10.61 -0.93
N GLN A 80 0.84 11.25 -1.34
CA GLN A 80 -0.24 11.64 -0.45
C GLN A 80 -1.37 10.63 -0.56
N ALA A 81 -1.96 10.25 0.55
CA ALA A 81 -3.09 9.36 0.57
C ALA A 81 -4.18 9.84 1.52
N GLN A 82 -5.41 9.41 1.23
CA GLN A 82 -6.58 9.66 2.05
C GLN A 82 -7.38 8.38 2.23
N ALA A 83 -7.64 7.99 3.48
CA ALA A 83 -8.59 6.95 3.81
C ALA A 83 -9.91 7.59 4.19
N LYS A 84 -11.00 7.18 3.55
CA LYS A 84 -12.34 7.70 3.82
C LYS A 84 -13.33 6.58 4.00
N SER A 85 -14.09 6.58 5.11
CA SER A 85 -15.17 5.60 5.30
C SER A 85 -16.35 5.89 4.38
N GLY A 86 -17.04 4.84 3.95
CA GLY A 86 -18.17 4.92 3.02
C GLY A 86 -19.43 4.21 3.54
N GLY A 87 -20.59 4.57 2.96
CA GLY A 87 -21.85 3.86 3.16
C GLY A 87 -22.24 3.66 4.63
N PHE A 88 -22.60 2.43 5.00
CA PHE A 88 -22.97 2.11 6.38
C PHE A 88 -21.79 2.18 7.36
N ALA A 89 -20.54 2.04 6.90
CA ALA A 89 -19.37 2.12 7.76
C ALA A 89 -19.19 3.54 8.34
N SER A 90 -19.54 4.58 7.57
CA SER A 90 -19.47 5.97 8.04
C SER A 90 -20.46 6.30 9.16
N LEU A 91 -21.51 5.49 9.35
CA LEU A 91 -22.44 5.63 10.48
C LEU A 91 -21.83 5.12 11.80
N VAL A 92 -20.84 4.24 11.73
CA VAL A 92 -20.17 3.63 12.90
C VAL A 92 -18.89 4.37 13.26
N ALA A 93 -18.12 4.78 12.24
CA ALA A 93 -16.90 5.55 12.40
C ALA A 93 -16.71 6.49 11.20
N ASN A 94 -16.59 7.78 11.47
CA ASN A 94 -16.26 8.76 10.45
C ASN A 94 -14.73 8.79 10.27
N ILE A 95 -14.23 8.20 9.19
CA ILE A 95 -12.80 8.14 8.87
C ILE A 95 -12.55 9.12 7.73
N ASP A 96 -11.61 10.02 7.94
CA ASP A 96 -11.07 10.96 6.95
C ASP A 96 -9.60 11.23 7.32
N ASP A 97 -8.81 10.17 7.20
CA ASP A 97 -7.42 10.17 7.60
C ASP A 97 -6.54 10.53 6.40
N ARG A 98 -5.45 11.26 6.65
CA ARG A 98 -4.49 11.68 5.64
C ARG A 98 -3.11 11.14 5.97
N PHE A 99 -2.42 10.69 4.94
CA PHE A 99 -1.11 10.10 5.04
C PHE A 99 -0.20 10.74 4.00
N THR A 100 1.04 11.05 4.34
CA THR A 100 2.04 11.55 3.40
C THR A 100 3.33 10.76 3.58
N SER A 101 3.86 10.23 2.49
CA SER A 101 5.13 9.49 2.47
C SER A 101 6.11 10.16 1.55
N TRP A 102 7.37 10.18 1.97
CA TRP A 102 8.50 10.59 1.13
C TRP A 102 9.27 9.34 0.75
N VAL A 103 9.19 8.95 -0.50
CA VAL A 103 9.74 7.68 -1.00
C VAL A 103 10.97 7.96 -1.84
N ASP A 104 12.10 7.36 -1.48
CA ASP A 104 13.36 7.47 -2.23
C ASP A 104 13.17 6.97 -3.68
N VAL A 105 13.45 7.84 -4.66
CA VAL A 105 13.23 7.55 -6.09
C VAL A 105 14.17 6.47 -6.64
N LYS A 106 15.27 6.15 -5.95
CA LYS A 106 16.23 5.13 -6.37
C LYS A 106 15.87 3.75 -5.82
N THR A 107 15.37 3.70 -4.58
CA THR A 107 15.21 2.45 -3.84
C THR A 107 13.76 2.06 -3.58
N GLY A 108 12.82 2.99 -3.74
CA GLY A 108 11.41 2.80 -3.43
C GLY A 108 11.14 2.70 -1.93
N ARG A 109 12.14 2.96 -1.08
CA ARG A 109 12.01 2.87 0.38
C ARG A 109 11.48 4.17 0.98
N PRO A 110 10.67 4.10 2.03
CA PRO A 110 10.23 5.30 2.72
C PRO A 110 11.40 5.96 3.46
N ARG A 111 11.40 7.29 3.48
CA ARG A 111 12.33 8.12 4.25
C ARG A 111 11.62 8.77 5.44
N ARG A 112 10.40 9.22 5.21
CA ARG A 112 9.52 9.83 6.22
C ARG A 112 8.08 9.43 5.93
N PHE A 113 7.31 9.24 6.99
CA PHE A 113 5.87 9.03 6.91
C PHE A 113 5.16 9.91 7.92
N GLU A 114 4.14 10.62 7.46
CA GLU A 114 3.38 11.56 8.26
C GLU A 114 1.89 11.25 8.17
N VAL A 115 1.22 11.24 9.32
CA VAL A 115 -0.17 10.83 9.45
C VAL A 115 -0.94 11.88 10.22
N PHE A 116 -2.10 12.26 9.68
CA PHE A 116 -3.13 13.01 10.38
C PHE A 116 -4.39 12.15 10.37
N GLU A 117 -4.75 11.56 11.49
CA GLU A 117 -5.89 10.65 11.59
C GLU A 117 -6.83 11.02 12.72
N HIS A 118 -8.10 10.61 12.61
CA HIS A 118 -9.04 10.76 13.71
C HIS A 118 -8.73 9.74 14.81
N ALA A 119 -8.45 10.24 16.02
CA ALA A 119 -8.17 9.40 17.19
C ALA A 119 -9.44 8.87 17.88
N ASP A 120 -10.61 9.47 17.58
CA ASP A 120 -11.90 9.02 18.07
C ASP A 120 -12.90 8.75 16.94
N ARG A 121 -13.96 7.99 17.25
CA ARG A 121 -15.01 7.66 16.26
C ARG A 121 -15.81 8.88 15.79
N LYS A 122 -15.77 9.98 16.56
CA LYS A 122 -16.57 11.19 16.32
C LYS A 122 -15.81 12.22 15.48
N GLY A 123 -14.53 11.96 15.17
CA GLY A 123 -13.64 12.84 14.43
C GLY A 123 -13.21 14.11 15.18
N LYS A 124 -13.34 14.14 16.52
CA LYS A 124 -12.99 15.33 17.32
C LYS A 124 -11.50 15.39 17.59
N ASP A 125 -10.96 14.27 18.04
CA ASP A 125 -9.55 14.17 18.36
C ASP A 125 -8.76 13.79 17.11
N LYS A 126 -7.59 14.41 16.93
CA LYS A 126 -6.69 14.16 15.80
C LYS A 126 -5.34 13.71 16.30
N ASP A 127 -4.88 12.56 15.84
CA ASP A 127 -3.49 12.14 16.06
C ASP A 127 -2.63 12.68 14.91
N HIS A 128 -1.50 13.30 15.26
CA HIS A 128 -0.44 13.64 14.33
C HIS A 128 0.73 12.73 14.61
N VAL A 129 1.17 11.97 13.60
CA VAL A 129 2.30 11.04 13.73
C VAL A 129 3.34 11.33 12.67
N VAL A 130 4.61 11.29 13.05
CA VAL A 130 5.76 11.35 12.15
C VAL A 130 6.68 10.17 12.44
N VAL A 131 6.92 9.33 11.43
CA VAL A 131 7.90 8.24 11.45
C VAL A 131 9.10 8.67 10.62
N ASP A 132 10.28 8.65 11.23
CA ASP A 132 11.54 8.98 10.56
C ASP A 132 12.36 7.70 10.33
N PHE A 133 12.27 7.16 9.12
CA PHE A 133 12.98 5.94 8.73
C PHE A 133 14.49 6.16 8.60
N ALA A 134 14.91 7.39 8.30
CA ALA A 134 16.33 7.72 8.18
C ALA A 134 17.03 7.74 9.55
N ALA A 135 16.29 8.05 10.62
CA ALA A 135 16.77 8.04 11.99
C ALA A 135 16.76 6.65 12.67
N ARG A 136 16.63 5.56 11.89
CA ARG A 136 16.68 4.18 12.41
C ARG A 136 17.96 3.92 13.20
N SER A 137 17.82 3.30 14.37
CA SER A 137 18.91 2.82 15.21
C SER A 137 18.85 1.30 15.44
N THR A 138 19.72 0.78 16.29
CA THR A 138 19.67 -0.60 16.76
C THR A 138 18.45 -0.89 17.64
N GLU A 139 17.87 0.14 18.27
CA GLU A 139 16.70 0.00 19.15
C GLU A 139 15.39 -0.02 18.35
N GLY A 140 15.38 0.61 17.17
CA GLY A 140 14.20 0.67 16.30
C GLY A 140 14.13 1.94 15.48
N ILE A 141 12.92 2.32 15.11
CA ILE A 141 12.62 3.54 14.34
C ILE A 141 11.92 4.54 15.26
N PRO A 142 12.41 5.79 15.37
CA PRO A 142 11.75 6.81 16.17
C PRO A 142 10.43 7.23 15.52
N VAL A 143 9.44 7.41 16.38
CA VAL A 143 8.10 7.90 16.03
C VAL A 143 7.75 9.05 16.96
N GLN A 144 7.46 10.20 16.37
CA GLN A 144 6.90 11.33 17.07
C GLN A 144 5.38 11.28 16.93
N TYR A 145 4.63 11.54 18.01
CA TYR A 145 3.17 11.56 17.96
C TYR A 145 2.58 12.57 18.94
N GLY A 146 1.44 13.16 18.59
CA GLY A 146 0.77 14.20 19.37
C GLY A 146 -0.73 14.14 19.16
N LEU A 147 -1.49 14.32 20.25
CA LEU A 147 -2.94 14.37 20.20
C LEU A 147 -3.39 15.83 20.15
N ASN A 148 -4.16 16.19 19.13
CA ASN A 148 -4.59 17.56 18.87
C ASN A 148 -3.37 18.50 18.81
N ASP A 149 -3.38 19.59 19.58
CA ASP A 149 -2.29 20.56 19.64
C ASP A 149 -1.30 20.29 20.81
N GLU A 150 -1.35 19.09 21.40
CA GLU A 150 -0.37 18.71 22.43
C GLU A 150 1.05 18.62 21.86
N PRO A 151 2.09 18.92 22.67
CA PRO A 151 3.47 18.69 22.27
C PRO A 151 3.72 17.24 21.84
N MET A 152 4.45 17.08 20.73
CA MET A 152 4.84 15.76 20.22
C MET A 152 5.68 15.01 21.25
N LYS A 153 5.30 13.75 21.48
CA LYS A 153 6.04 12.77 22.28
C LYS A 153 6.81 11.86 21.35
N THR A 154 7.99 11.43 21.77
CA THR A 154 8.78 10.45 21.01
C THR A 154 8.65 9.07 21.65
N LEU A 155 8.43 8.05 20.82
CA LEU A 155 8.63 6.66 21.17
C LEU A 155 9.54 5.98 20.13
N VAL A 156 10.10 4.83 20.46
CA VAL A 156 10.86 4.00 19.51
C VAL A 156 10.04 2.75 19.22
N GLN A 157 9.75 2.50 17.94
CA GLN A 157 9.12 1.25 17.51
C GLN A 157 10.19 0.21 17.19
N PRO A 158 10.25 -0.91 17.92
CA PRO A 158 11.20 -1.98 17.60
C PRO A 158 10.81 -2.62 16.27
N VAL A 159 11.81 -2.83 15.42
CA VAL A 159 11.66 -3.46 14.11
C VAL A 159 12.68 -4.57 13.96
N THR A 160 12.28 -5.68 13.35
CA THR A 160 13.12 -6.87 13.17
C THR A 160 13.63 -7.00 11.75
N GLN A 161 12.95 -6.40 10.78
CA GLN A 161 13.35 -6.48 9.37
C GLN A 161 14.30 -5.36 8.99
N LYS A 162 15.22 -5.67 8.07
CA LYS A 162 16.10 -4.66 7.46
C LYS A 162 15.29 -3.64 6.66
N ASP A 163 14.31 -4.12 5.90
CA ASP A 163 13.38 -3.27 5.16
C ASP A 163 12.10 -3.10 5.96
N VAL A 164 11.74 -1.86 6.24
CA VAL A 164 10.49 -1.49 6.89
C VAL A 164 9.80 -0.46 6.02
N TRP A 165 8.48 -0.58 5.91
CA TRP A 165 7.69 0.21 4.98
C TRP A 165 6.76 1.15 5.73
N ASP A 166 6.34 2.23 5.10
CA ASP A 166 5.05 2.85 5.43
C ASP A 166 3.99 2.34 4.46
N TYR A 167 2.72 2.57 4.80
CA TYR A 167 1.61 2.01 4.05
C TYR A 167 1.57 2.47 2.58
N ASN A 168 1.92 3.72 2.27
CA ASN A 168 1.88 4.21 0.88
C ASN A 168 3.05 3.65 0.07
N ALA A 169 4.27 3.67 0.63
CA ALA A 169 5.44 3.09 -0.02
C ALA A 169 5.27 1.58 -0.26
N PHE A 170 4.66 0.89 0.70
CA PHE A 170 4.25 -0.51 0.57
C PHE A 170 3.30 -0.72 -0.62
N LEU A 171 2.24 0.09 -0.75
CA LEU A 171 1.29 0.00 -1.86
C LEU A 171 1.94 0.26 -3.22
N LEU A 172 2.93 1.16 -3.30
CA LEU A 172 3.70 1.35 -4.53
C LEU A 172 4.59 0.15 -4.84
N ALA A 173 5.23 -0.43 -3.83
CA ALA A 173 6.15 -1.55 -4.02
C ALA A 173 5.45 -2.84 -4.48
N ILE A 174 4.25 -3.14 -3.97
CA ILE A 174 3.50 -4.32 -4.42
C ILE A 174 3.05 -4.22 -5.88
N ARG A 175 2.94 -3.01 -6.45
CA ARG A 175 2.62 -2.83 -7.89
C ARG A 175 3.73 -3.33 -8.80
N GLY A 176 4.98 -3.24 -8.33
CA GLY A 176 6.15 -3.74 -9.04
C GLY A 176 6.56 -5.16 -8.62
N TRP A 177 5.73 -5.86 -7.85
CA TRP A 177 6.09 -7.20 -7.37
C TRP A 177 5.80 -8.25 -8.45
N GLU A 178 6.85 -8.74 -9.09
CA GLU A 178 6.80 -9.75 -10.16
C GLU A 178 6.98 -11.18 -9.61
N GLY A 179 6.32 -11.50 -8.49
CA GLY A 179 6.29 -12.87 -7.97
C GLY A 179 5.51 -13.82 -8.89
N THR A 180 5.71 -15.13 -8.73
CA THR A 180 4.80 -16.13 -9.31
C THR A 180 3.52 -16.24 -8.47
N GLN A 181 2.40 -16.62 -9.07
CA GLN A 181 1.15 -16.85 -8.34
C GLN A 181 1.37 -17.80 -7.14
N GLY A 182 0.84 -17.44 -5.98
CA GLY A 182 1.08 -18.14 -4.71
C GLY A 182 2.33 -17.69 -3.95
N SER A 183 3.20 -16.87 -4.56
CA SER A 183 4.35 -16.26 -3.86
C SER A 183 3.86 -15.51 -2.63
N THR A 184 4.57 -15.70 -1.52
CA THR A 184 4.23 -15.09 -0.23
C THR A 184 5.43 -14.32 0.29
N THR A 185 5.17 -13.14 0.88
CA THR A 185 6.19 -12.37 1.60
C THR A 185 5.60 -11.83 2.90
N THR A 186 6.46 -11.67 3.92
CA THR A 186 6.09 -11.07 5.21
C THR A 186 6.93 -9.83 5.46
N LEU A 187 6.26 -8.72 5.75
CA LEU A 187 6.86 -7.38 5.81
C LEU A 187 6.52 -6.72 7.15
N GLU A 188 7.34 -5.77 7.57
CA GLU A 188 7.00 -4.83 8.64
C GLU A 188 6.56 -3.49 8.02
N VAL A 189 5.34 -3.05 8.34
CA VAL A 189 4.69 -1.88 7.73
C VAL A 189 4.12 -0.97 8.81
N PHE A 190 4.51 0.29 8.78
CA PHE A 190 3.94 1.33 9.62
C PHE A 190 2.53 1.72 9.15
N ARG A 191 1.62 1.77 10.12
CA ARG A 191 0.32 2.43 10.02
C ARG A 191 0.13 3.24 11.29
N SER A 192 0.00 4.56 11.15
CA SER A 192 0.07 5.49 12.29
C SER A 192 1.38 5.26 13.07
N ARG A 193 1.35 5.27 14.39
CA ARG A 193 2.52 5.10 15.26
C ARG A 193 2.96 3.66 15.51
N TYR A 194 2.32 2.68 14.86
CA TYR A 194 2.52 1.26 15.10
C TYR A 194 3.09 0.55 13.89
N VAL A 195 4.01 -0.38 14.14
CA VAL A 195 4.50 -1.33 13.15
C VAL A 195 3.62 -2.59 13.14
N TRP A 196 3.21 -3.01 11.96
CA TRP A 196 2.42 -4.21 11.73
C TRP A 196 3.25 -5.22 10.95
N ARG A 197 3.15 -6.50 11.34
CA ARG A 197 3.67 -7.60 10.53
C ARG A 197 2.58 -8.07 9.59
N ILE A 198 2.78 -7.90 8.29
CA ILE A 198 1.80 -8.22 7.25
C ILE A 198 2.36 -9.32 6.37
N THR A 199 1.59 -10.39 6.19
CA THR A 199 1.86 -11.42 5.20
C THR A 199 0.94 -11.20 4.00
N ILE A 200 1.52 -11.10 2.81
CA ILE A 200 0.78 -11.00 1.55
C ILE A 200 1.10 -12.20 0.67
N THR A 201 0.09 -12.63 -0.08
CA THR A 201 0.21 -13.70 -1.08
C THR A 201 -0.25 -13.14 -2.42
N LEU A 202 0.54 -13.37 -3.47
CA LEU A 202 0.17 -13.02 -4.82
C LEU A 202 -0.90 -13.99 -5.33
N GLY A 203 -2.07 -13.45 -5.66
CA GLY A 203 -3.26 -14.21 -6.08
C GLY A 203 -3.29 -14.59 -7.54
#